data_AF-A0A3Q2Q0J0-F1
#
_entry.id   AF-A0A3Q2Q0J0-F1
#
_cell.length_a   1.000
_cell.length_b   1.000
_cell.length_c   1.000
_cell.angle_alpha   90.00
_cell.angle_beta   90.00
_cell.angle_gamma   90.00
#
_symmetry.space_group_name_H-M   'P 1'
#
loop_
_entity.id
_entity.type
_entity.pdbx_description
1 polymer ?
#
loop_
_entity_poly.entity_id
_entity_poly.type
_entity_poly.pdbx_seq_one_letter_code
_entity_poly.pdbx_strand_id
1 'polypeptide(L)' 'MFTTVKAFEGQQYSTLKRQCLQSGLLFEDPRFPATDDSLFYQGNRIGRVVWKRPRVSWLSGALYEFYLPF' A
#
# COMPACT_ATOMS: atom_id res chain seq x y z
N MET A 1 -22.29 -13.73 -18.12
CA MET A 1 -21.70 -12.40 -18.35
C MET A 1 -20.41 -12.31 -17.56
N PHE A 2 -19.25 -12.41 -18.21
CA PHE A 2 -17.98 -12.08 -17.56
C PHE A 2 -17.80 -10.57 -17.71
N THR A 3 -17.79 -9.84 -16.61
CA THR A 3 -17.47 -8.41 -16.63
C THR A 3 -15.98 -8.31 -16.97
N THR A 4 -15.65 -7.81 -18.17
CA THR A 4 -14.26 -7.48 -18.49
C THR A 4 -13.83 -6.37 -17.54
N VAL A 5 -13.04 -6.73 -16.54
CA VAL A 5 -12.44 -5.77 -15.61
C VAL A 5 -11.51 -4.88 -16.43
N LYS A 6 -11.87 -3.60 -16.56
CA LYS A 6 -11.02 -2.60 -17.20
C LYS A 6 -9.94 -2.18 -16.22
N ALA A 7 -8.68 -2.31 -16.63
CA ALA A 7 -7.56 -1.78 -15.86
C ALA A 7 -7.73 -0.26 -15.70
N PHE A 8 -7.73 0.21 -14.46
CA PHE A 8 -7.71 1.63 -14.17
C PHE A 8 -6.33 2.17 -14.56
N GLU A 9 -6.29 3.07 -15.55
CA GLU A 9 -5.06 3.75 -15.99
C GLU A 9 -3.90 2.80 -16.36
N GLY A 10 -4.24 1.66 -16.95
CA GLY A 10 -3.26 0.66 -17.37
C GLY A 10 -2.66 -0.17 -16.23
N GLN A 11 -3.12 0.02 -14.98
CA GLN A 11 -2.67 -0.75 -13.84
C GLN A 11 -3.24 -2.17 -13.87
N GLN A 12 -2.40 -3.12 -14.30
CA GLN A 12 -2.74 -4.54 -14.32
C GLN A 12 -2.17 -5.24 -13.09
N TYR A 13 -3.06 -5.71 -12.20
CA TYR A 13 -2.68 -6.37 -10.95
C TYR A 13 -1.65 -7.50 -11.14
N SER A 14 -1.86 -8.37 -12.12
CA SER A 14 -1.00 -9.53 -12.37
C SER A 14 0.43 -9.12 -12.74
N THR A 15 0.58 -8.09 -13.56
CA THR A 15 1.88 -7.53 -13.97
C THR A 15 2.58 -6.87 -12.80
N LEU A 16 1.88 -5.99 -12.08
CA LEU A 16 2.42 -5.26 -10.92
C LEU A 16 2.87 -6.23 -9.81
N LYS A 17 2.02 -7.22 -9.49
CA LYS A 17 2.35 -8.24 -8.49
C LYS A 17 3.63 -8.99 -8.87
N ARG A 18 3.75 -9.41 -10.14
CA ARG A 18 4.93 -10.15 -10.60
C ARG A 18 6.19 -9.30 -10.48
N GLN A 19 6.13 -8.04 -10.88
CA GLN A 19 7.26 -7.11 -10.79
C GLN A 19 7.72 -6.93 -9.35
N CYS A 20 6.81 -6.68 -8.41
CA CYS A 20 7.12 -6.56 -6.99
C CYS A 20 7.73 -7.83 -6.39
N LEU A 21 7.20 -9.00 -6.75
CA LEU A 21 7.76 -10.28 -6.29
C LEU A 21 9.16 -10.53 -6.87
N GLN A 22 9.41 -10.13 -8.11
CA GLN A 22 10.72 -10.25 -8.74
C GLN A 22 11.76 -9.28 -8.18
N SER A 23 11.35 -8.05 -7.86
CA SER A 23 12.24 -7.05 -7.25
C SER A 23 12.43 -7.25 -5.75
N GLY A 24 11.60 -8.09 -5.11
CA GLY A 24 11.59 -8.24 -3.66
C GLY A 24 11.07 -7.01 -2.92
N LEU A 25 10.40 -6.09 -3.62
CA LEU A 25 9.86 -4.85 -3.04
C LEU A 25 8.36 -4.96 -2.86
N LEU A 26 7.84 -4.33 -1.80
CA LEU A 26 6.41 -4.21 -1.60
C LEU A 26 5.82 -3.17 -2.56
N PHE A 27 4.61 -3.44 -3.04
CA PHE A 27 3.92 -2.50 -3.92
C PHE A 27 3.52 -1.22 -3.18
N GLU A 28 3.80 -0.08 -3.79
CA GLU A 28 3.32 1.25 -3.41
C GLU A 28 2.56 1.84 -4.60
N ASP A 29 1.34 2.31 -4.37
CA ASP A 29 0.48 2.81 -5.43
C ASP A 29 0.85 4.26 -5.79
N PRO A 30 1.30 4.54 -7.03
CA PRO A 30 1.62 5.90 -7.45
C PRO A 30 0.37 6.79 -7.63
N ARG A 31 -0.83 6.22 -7.78
CA ARG A 31 -2.09 6.96 -7.94
C ARG A 31 -2.81 7.17 -6.61
N PHE A 32 -2.41 6.45 -5.57
CA PHE A 32 -2.93 6.59 -4.24
C PHE A 32 -1.81 6.42 -3.19
N PRO A 33 -0.91 7.42 -3.08
CA PRO A 33 0.25 7.33 -2.20
C PRO A 33 -0.15 7.31 -0.73
N ALA A 34 0.74 6.83 0.13
CA ALA A 34 0.54 6.82 1.58
C ALA A 34 0.80 8.22 2.20
N THR A 35 0.14 9.26 1.69
CA THR A 35 0.25 10.66 2.14
C THR A 35 -1.10 11.21 2.58
N ASP A 36 -1.12 12.36 3.25
CA ASP A 36 -2.37 12.98 3.70
C ASP A 36 -3.29 13.43 2.55
N ASP A 37 -2.74 13.72 1.36
CA ASP A 37 -3.52 14.00 0.15
C ASP A 37 -4.46 12.86 -0.25
N SER A 38 -4.07 11.61 0.04
CA SER A 38 -4.91 10.43 -0.20
C SER A 38 -6.04 10.29 0.83
N LEU A 39 -5.97 10.98 1.97
CA LEU A 39 -6.98 10.96 3.03
C LEU A 39 -7.93 12.15 2.96
N PHE A 40 -7.42 13.32 2.58
CA PHE A 40 -8.14 14.58 2.71
C PHE A 40 -8.11 15.39 1.41
N TYR A 41 -9.29 15.82 0.95
CA TYR A 41 -9.38 16.76 -0.18
C TYR A 41 -8.89 18.17 0.15
N GLN A 42 -8.94 18.57 1.43
CA GLN A 42 -8.63 19.93 1.88
C GLN A 42 -7.76 19.90 3.15
N GLY A 43 -6.55 19.35 3.01
CA GLY A 43 -5.52 19.35 4.04
C GLY A 43 -5.87 18.53 5.29
N ASN A 44 -4.84 18.13 6.02
CA ASN A 44 -5.01 17.32 7.22
C ASN A 44 -5.54 18.14 8.40
N ARG A 45 -6.74 17.79 8.89
CA ARG A 45 -7.39 18.42 10.06
C ARG A 45 -7.39 17.55 11.31
N ILE A 46 -6.89 16.31 11.24
CA ILE A 46 -7.04 15.29 12.29
C ILE A 46 -5.71 15.06 13.05
N GLY A 47 -4.60 15.57 12.53
CA GLY A 47 -3.27 15.44 13.14
C GLY A 47 -2.43 14.35 12.47
N ARG A 48 -1.30 13.95 13.08
CA ARG A 48 -0.33 13.05 12.42
C ARG A 48 -0.93 11.66 12.18
N VAL A 49 -1.04 11.26 10.91
CA VAL A 49 -1.42 9.90 10.50
C VAL A 49 -0.15 9.14 10.10
N VAL A 50 -0.03 7.89 10.57
CA VAL A 50 1.05 6.99 10.18
C VAL A 50 0.45 5.80 9.43
N TRP A 51 0.82 5.67 8.16
CA TRP A 51 0.40 4.56 7.32
C TRP A 51 1.17 3.29 7.70
N LYS A 52 0.45 2.20 7.96
CA LYS A 52 1.02 0.89 8.27
C LYS A 52 0.39 -0.17 7.39
N ARG A 53 1.20 -1.13 6.94
CA ARG A 53 0.66 -2.33 6.28
C ARG A 53 0.03 -3.24 7.34
N PRO A 54 -1.04 -3.99 7.02
CA PRO A 54 -1.69 -4.87 7.98
C PRO A 54 -0.70 -5.78 8.73
N ARG A 55 0.22 -6.43 8.01
CA ARG A 55 1.26 -7.28 8.62
C ARG A 55 2.06 -6.58 9.73
N VAL A 56 2.30 -5.27 9.63
CA VAL A 56 3.04 -4.48 10.63
C VAL A 56 2.14 -4.02 11.77
N SER A 57 0.87 -3.70 11.52
CA SER A 57 -0.06 -3.28 12.59
C SER A 57 -0.43 -4.43 13.54
N TRP A 58 -0.40 -5.67 13.07
CA TRP A 58 -0.60 -6.85 13.92
C TRP A 58 0.62 -7.13 14.83
N LEU A 59 1.80 -6.59 14.49
CA LEU A 59 3.06 -6.82 15.22
C LEU A 59 3.37 -5.77 16.30
N SER A 60 2.65 -4.63 16.31
CA SER A 60 2.94 -3.54 17.26
C SER A 60 2.59 -3.87 18.72
N GLY A 61 2.00 -5.03 18.99
CA GLY A 61 1.82 -5.55 20.34
C GLY A 61 2.87 -6.58 20.77
N ALA A 62 3.73 -7.11 19.88
CA ALA A 62 4.54 -8.28 20.22
C ALA A 62 6.01 -8.28 19.74
N LEU A 63 6.40 -7.59 18.67
CA LEU A 63 7.75 -7.80 18.10
C LEU A 63 8.31 -6.55 17.41
N TYR A 64 8.45 -5.44 18.14
CA TYR A 64 9.19 -4.29 17.63
C TYR A 64 10.72 -4.53 17.53
N GLU A 65 11.22 -5.67 18.03
CA GLU A 65 12.66 -5.96 18.04
C GLU A 65 13.15 -7.05 17.08
N PHE A 66 12.29 -7.91 16.52
CA PHE A 66 12.78 -9.17 15.94
C PHE A 66 12.64 -9.39 14.44
N TYR A 67 11.97 -8.53 13.65
CA TYR A 67 11.78 -8.83 12.23
C TYR A 67 11.64 -7.58 11.34
N LEU A 68 12.74 -6.85 11.17
CA LEU A 68 13.08 -6.26 9.87
C LEU A 68 14.23 -7.10 9.33
N PRO A 69 13.95 -8.02 8.39
CA PRO A 69 14.29 -7.72 6.99
C PRO A 69 13.28 -8.27 5.96
N PHE A 70 13.38 -7.73 4.75
CA PHE A 70 12.60 -7.95 3.52
C PHE A 70 11.28 -7.16 3.40
#